data_AF-A0A953V7G4-F1
#
_entry.id   AF-A0A953V7G4-F1
#
_cell.length_a   1.000
_cell.length_b   1.000
_cell.length_c   1.000
_cell.angle_alpha   90.00
_cell.angle_beta   90.00
_cell.angle_gamma   90.00
#
_symmetry.space_group_name_H-M   'P 1'
#
loop_
_entity.id
_entity.type
_entity.pdbx_description
1 polymer ?
#
loop_
_entity_poly.entity_id
_entity_poly.type
_entity_poly.pdbx_seq_one_letter_code
_entity_poly.pdbx_strand_id
1 'polypeptide(L)'
;MTGQISSVKELYDAGQWEAVVEATPETPEEPAELELYRGLALARLERWADAQRAFEAGLARSPRDTRFFDELAGLAYREKELWRTERLLRRALRINPNDDYANDLLATSYFLEGNLEAALKYWNRVGKPRLSDLLFSPQPRVKPIILDRAFEFSRGAAWQRNQFLTTRALLGNLHIFSGMRFDLEAQPDDTFHLVFDSVQKGPWGSSKWEGLLSLLRGLPYQTVYPEIFNLNRSGLNWLSSLRWDREKRRVFSEVAAPLGDDPKWRYRIYFDARNENWNLTNTFLPSLPSPTGLNFEKATGGIELQSIVSGRWSWSAGLAYSYRTFRNLQGLPLQAGTFFTSGSSFSYQARVARSLVRFPERRFTLDSSATGEIGTFLSGPLGRYGRLEGDLQSTWLPQARGDDYEIQGRLRGGRTFGEVPFDEFFVLGFDRDTDLWMRGHPGLAGGEKGNAPLGRGYVLANWEVSKIVHSGPFVVLKVGPFVDTGQVYDSSGYFGSRKWLWDTGVQVKVRILGSFEFVVGYGKDLRSGNNSIFTTVTP
;
A
#
# COMPACT_ATOMS: atom_id res chain seq x y z
N MET A 1 45.23 -38.14 5.60
CA MET A 1 44.18 -37.09 5.65
C MET A 1 42.80 -37.66 5.97
N THR A 2 42.26 -38.62 5.21
CA THR A 2 40.94 -39.25 5.51
C THR A 2 40.87 -39.90 6.90
N GLY A 3 41.93 -40.58 7.36
CA GLY A 3 41.94 -41.19 8.71
C GLY A 3 41.91 -40.19 9.87
N GLN A 4 42.50 -39.00 9.70
CA GLN A 4 42.49 -37.95 10.72
C GLN A 4 41.10 -37.32 10.84
N ILE A 5 40.43 -37.07 9.71
CA ILE A 5 39.04 -36.57 9.68
C ILE A 5 38.10 -37.55 10.39
N SER A 6 38.22 -38.85 10.11
CA SER A 6 37.41 -39.87 10.77
C SER A 6 37.63 -39.90 12.28
N SER A 7 38.88 -39.84 12.73
CA SER A 7 39.22 -39.82 14.17
C SER A 7 38.70 -38.56 14.86
N VAL A 8 38.85 -37.38 14.24
CA VAL A 8 38.31 -36.13 14.79
C VAL A 8 36.79 -36.16 14.87
N LYS A 9 36.13 -36.75 13.87
CA LYS A 9 34.69 -36.96 13.89
C LYS A 9 34.26 -37.88 15.04
N GLU A 10 34.97 -38.99 15.28
CA GLU A 10 34.68 -39.88 16.41
C GLU A 10 34.83 -39.17 17.76
N LEU A 11 35.87 -38.34 17.93
CA LEU A 11 36.04 -37.50 19.13
C LEU A 11 34.88 -36.51 19.29
N TYR A 12 34.44 -35.89 18.19
CA TYR A 12 33.29 -34.99 18.19
C TYR A 12 32.00 -35.72 18.56
N ASP A 13 31.71 -36.86 17.93
CA ASP A 13 30.51 -37.66 18.19
C ASP A 13 30.49 -38.22 19.63
N ALA A 14 31.67 -38.45 20.23
CA ALA A 14 31.85 -38.84 21.63
C ALA A 14 31.74 -37.69 22.64
N GLY A 15 31.57 -36.44 22.18
CA GLY A 15 31.46 -35.25 23.02
C GLY A 15 32.77 -34.78 23.63
N GLN A 16 33.92 -35.22 23.10
CA GLN A 16 35.26 -34.87 23.59
C GLN A 16 35.77 -33.60 22.91
N TRP A 17 35.12 -32.47 23.17
CA TRP A 17 35.35 -31.21 22.45
C TRP A 17 36.77 -30.67 22.61
N GLU A 18 37.36 -30.77 23.80
CA GLU A 18 38.74 -30.36 24.05
C GLU A 18 39.73 -31.20 23.22
N ALA A 19 39.51 -32.52 23.16
CA ALA A 19 40.33 -33.42 22.36
C ALA A 19 40.23 -33.13 20.86
N VAL A 20 39.05 -32.72 20.38
CA VAL A 20 38.87 -32.25 18.99
C VAL A 20 39.73 -31.02 18.73
N VAL A 21 39.73 -30.04 19.64
CA VAL A 21 40.53 -28.81 19.49
C VAL A 21 42.03 -29.09 19.54
N GLU A 22 42.48 -30.04 20.38
CA GLU A 22 43.88 -30.48 20.43
C GLU A 22 44.29 -31.23 19.16
N ALA A 23 43.40 -32.06 18.60
CA ALA A 23 43.63 -32.80 17.37
C ALA A 23 43.54 -31.94 16.08
N THR A 24 43.10 -30.68 16.20
CA THR A 24 42.96 -29.71 15.11
C THR A 24 43.64 -28.37 15.46
N PRO A 25 44.98 -28.33 15.52
CA PRO A 25 45.71 -27.09 15.82
C PRO A 25 45.50 -26.03 14.72
N GLU A 26 45.52 -24.76 15.11
CA GLU A 26 45.37 -23.61 14.18
C GLU A 26 46.61 -23.52 13.26
N THR A 27 46.56 -24.18 12.10
CA THR A 27 47.66 -24.17 11.13
C THR A 27 47.21 -23.69 9.75
N PRO A 28 48.11 -23.09 8.93
CA PRO A 28 47.75 -22.48 7.66
C PRO A 28 47.18 -23.45 6.61
N GLU A 29 47.48 -24.75 6.71
CA GLU A 29 47.17 -25.77 5.68
C GLU A 29 46.10 -26.80 6.08
N GLU A 30 45.41 -26.61 7.21
CA GLU A 30 44.37 -27.55 7.66
C GLU A 30 43.22 -27.70 6.63
N PRO A 31 42.81 -28.93 6.27
CA PRO A 31 41.61 -29.16 5.46
C PRO A 31 40.38 -28.45 6.03
N ALA A 32 39.52 -27.92 5.15
CA ALA A 32 38.30 -27.22 5.57
C ALA A 32 37.42 -28.09 6.50
N GLU A 33 37.31 -29.39 6.24
CA GLU A 33 36.55 -30.32 7.10
C GLU A 33 37.06 -30.35 8.55
N LEU A 34 38.37 -30.27 8.77
CA LEU A 34 38.94 -30.24 10.12
C LEU A 34 38.69 -28.89 10.80
N GLU A 35 38.72 -27.78 10.06
CA GLU A 35 38.28 -26.47 10.58
C GLU A 35 36.80 -26.45 10.98
N LEU A 36 35.95 -27.20 10.26
CA LEU A 36 34.54 -27.31 10.62
C LEU A 36 34.38 -27.99 11.98
N TYR A 37 34.98 -29.17 12.18
CA TYR A 37 34.93 -29.86 13.48
C TYR A 37 35.57 -29.05 14.60
N ARG A 38 36.69 -28.36 14.32
CA ARG A 38 37.33 -27.44 15.25
C ARG A 38 36.39 -26.33 15.68
N GLY A 39 35.78 -25.64 14.72
CA GLY A 39 34.84 -24.56 14.98
C GLY A 39 33.60 -25.03 15.76
N LEU A 40 33.06 -26.20 15.40
CA LEU A 40 31.93 -26.82 16.10
C LEU A 40 32.30 -27.16 17.56
N ALA A 41 33.46 -27.75 17.82
CA ALA A 41 33.92 -28.06 19.17
C ALA A 41 34.17 -26.80 20.00
N LEU A 42 34.82 -25.78 19.41
CA LEU A 42 34.99 -24.47 20.05
C LEU A 42 33.66 -23.80 20.38
N ALA A 43 32.65 -23.95 19.52
CA ALA A 43 31.29 -23.48 19.80
C ALA A 43 30.64 -24.26 20.96
N ARG A 44 30.82 -25.58 21.06
CA ARG A 44 30.33 -26.36 22.22
C ARG A 44 31.02 -25.96 23.52
N LEU A 45 32.26 -25.51 23.45
CA LEU A 45 33.04 -24.98 24.58
C LEU A 45 32.78 -23.49 24.86
N GLU A 46 31.81 -22.88 24.17
CA GLU A 46 31.48 -21.45 24.29
C GLU A 46 32.65 -20.50 23.95
N ARG A 47 33.67 -20.99 23.24
CA ARG A 47 34.81 -20.20 22.76
C ARG A 47 34.48 -19.53 21.43
N TRP A 48 33.54 -18.59 21.48
CA TRP A 48 32.87 -18.03 20.31
C TRP A 48 33.79 -17.34 19.30
N ALA A 49 34.72 -16.52 19.78
CA ALA A 49 35.68 -15.83 18.91
C ALA A 49 36.60 -16.82 18.18
N ASP A 50 37.01 -17.89 18.86
CA ASP A 50 37.86 -18.92 18.28
C ASP A 50 37.08 -19.77 17.27
N ALA A 51 35.82 -20.10 17.58
CA ALA A 51 34.93 -20.80 16.67
C ALA A 51 34.71 -19.99 15.39
N GLN A 52 34.45 -18.68 15.52
CA GLN A 52 34.30 -17.80 14.37
C GLN A 52 35.57 -17.80 13.49
N ARG A 53 36.77 -17.70 14.08
CA ARG A 53 38.04 -17.76 13.33
C ARG A 53 38.21 -19.08 12.57
N ALA A 54 37.89 -20.20 13.22
CA ALA A 54 37.95 -21.52 12.58
C ALA A 54 36.99 -21.61 11.39
N PHE A 55 35.73 -21.17 11.56
CA PHE A 55 34.76 -21.17 10.47
C PHE A 55 35.13 -20.21 9.32
N GLU A 56 35.69 -19.03 9.63
CA GLU A 56 36.19 -18.10 8.62
C GLU A 56 37.38 -18.67 7.83
N ALA A 57 38.29 -19.37 8.50
CA ALA A 57 39.41 -20.08 7.86
C ALA A 57 38.91 -21.22 6.96
N GLY A 58 37.98 -22.04 7.46
CA GLY A 58 37.33 -23.09 6.68
C GLY A 58 36.60 -22.55 5.45
N LEU A 59 35.86 -21.45 5.59
CA LEU A 59 35.16 -20.78 4.50
C LEU A 59 36.12 -20.22 3.44
N ALA A 60 37.25 -19.65 3.85
CA ALA A 60 38.26 -19.14 2.92
C ALA A 60 38.84 -20.27 2.05
N ARG A 61 38.98 -21.48 2.62
CA ARG A 61 39.46 -22.68 1.92
C ARG A 61 38.39 -23.34 1.07
N SER A 62 37.13 -23.34 1.52
CA SER A 62 35.99 -23.89 0.78
C SER A 62 34.84 -22.88 0.64
N PRO A 63 34.94 -21.92 -0.31
CA PRO A 63 33.97 -20.82 -0.42
C PRO A 63 32.54 -21.22 -0.84
N ARG A 64 32.34 -22.51 -1.17
CA ARG A 64 31.06 -23.07 -1.62
C ARG A 64 30.48 -24.09 -0.65
N ASP A 65 31.14 -24.37 0.47
CA ASP A 65 30.58 -25.25 1.50
C ASP A 65 29.61 -24.45 2.37
N THR A 66 28.33 -24.82 2.33
CA THR A 66 27.26 -24.05 3.00
C THR A 66 27.35 -24.14 4.52
N ARG A 67 27.91 -25.24 5.04
CA ARG A 67 28.03 -25.47 6.49
C ARG A 67 28.74 -24.32 7.20
N PHE A 68 29.79 -23.74 6.61
CA PHE A 68 30.45 -22.58 7.21
C PHE A 68 29.58 -21.33 7.25
N PHE A 69 28.76 -21.09 6.21
CA PHE A 69 27.82 -19.97 6.23
C PHE A 69 26.75 -20.16 7.30
N ASP A 70 26.27 -21.39 7.49
CA ASP A 70 25.25 -21.75 8.47
C ASP A 70 25.75 -21.58 9.90
N GLU A 71 26.95 -22.10 10.19
CA GLU A 71 27.57 -21.96 11.51
C GLU A 71 27.90 -20.50 11.83
N LEU A 72 28.49 -19.76 10.88
CA LEU A 72 28.74 -18.32 11.05
C LEU A 72 27.43 -17.53 11.24
N ALA A 73 26.36 -17.92 10.55
CA ALA A 73 25.05 -17.30 10.70
C ALA A 73 24.44 -17.59 12.07
N GLY A 74 24.60 -18.81 12.58
CA GLY A 74 24.17 -19.21 13.94
C GLY A 74 24.90 -18.42 15.02
N LEU A 75 26.22 -18.26 14.90
CA LEU A 75 27.01 -17.41 15.80
C LEU A 75 26.53 -15.96 15.76
N ALA A 76 26.38 -15.37 14.57
CA ALA A 76 25.89 -14.01 14.40
C ALA A 76 24.46 -13.82 14.96
N TYR A 77 23.60 -14.83 14.81
CA TYR A 77 22.23 -14.80 15.30
C TYR A 77 22.19 -14.76 16.83
N ARG A 78 23.03 -15.56 17.50
CA ARG A 78 23.18 -15.52 18.96
C ARG A 78 23.68 -14.15 19.43
N GLU A 79 24.58 -13.52 18.69
CA GLU A 79 25.07 -12.16 18.96
C GLU A 79 24.03 -11.07 18.64
N LYS A 80 22.83 -11.46 18.18
CA LYS A 80 21.73 -10.57 17.76
C LYS A 80 22.10 -9.68 16.57
N GLU A 81 23.12 -10.07 15.80
CA GLU A 81 23.52 -9.41 14.56
C GLU A 81 22.65 -9.90 13.38
N LEU A 82 21.33 -9.64 13.44
CA LEU A 82 20.36 -10.16 12.45
C LEU A 82 20.74 -9.84 11.01
N TRP A 83 21.26 -8.64 10.73
CA TRP A 83 21.79 -8.31 9.41
C TRP A 83 22.91 -9.29 9.00
N ARG A 84 23.94 -9.48 9.84
CA ARG A 84 25.04 -10.40 9.49
C ARG A 84 24.53 -11.82 9.26
N THR A 85 23.59 -12.31 10.10
CA THR A 85 22.89 -13.58 9.92
C THR A 85 22.23 -13.66 8.55
N GLU A 86 21.38 -12.70 8.19
CA GLU A 86 20.69 -12.70 6.91
C GLU A 86 21.66 -12.66 5.72
N ARG A 87 22.75 -11.89 5.83
CA ARG A 87 23.77 -11.84 4.78
C ARG A 87 24.33 -13.22 4.48
N LEU A 88 24.74 -13.92 5.54
CA LEU A 88 25.38 -15.23 5.48
C LEU A 88 24.42 -16.28 4.95
N LEU A 89 23.20 -16.35 5.49
CA LEU A 89 22.18 -17.30 5.05
C LEU A 89 21.74 -17.05 3.60
N ARG A 90 21.63 -15.79 3.15
CA ARG A 90 21.39 -15.49 1.73
C ARG A 90 22.58 -15.89 0.84
N ARG A 91 23.81 -16.04 1.36
CA ARG A 91 24.92 -16.65 0.61
C ARG A 91 24.77 -18.17 0.56
N ALA A 92 24.50 -18.81 1.70
CA ALA A 92 24.24 -20.24 1.80
C ALA A 92 23.14 -20.68 0.82
N LEU A 93 21.98 -20.01 0.85
CA LEU A 93 20.83 -20.31 0.01
C LEU A 93 21.01 -20.00 -1.49
N ARG A 94 22.05 -19.23 -1.86
CA ARG A 94 22.44 -19.08 -3.28
C ARG A 94 23.23 -20.29 -3.78
N ILE A 95 23.88 -21.02 -2.88
CA ILE A 95 24.64 -22.23 -3.19
C ILE A 95 23.73 -23.47 -3.06
N ASN A 96 23.02 -23.59 -1.94
CA ASN A 96 22.05 -24.65 -1.68
C ASN A 96 20.67 -24.04 -1.34
N PRO A 97 19.76 -23.88 -2.31
CA PRO A 97 18.43 -23.31 -2.07
C PRO A 97 17.53 -24.14 -1.14
N ASN A 98 17.81 -25.44 -1.00
CA ASN A 98 17.03 -26.40 -0.22
C ASN A 98 17.67 -26.71 1.14
N ASP A 99 18.57 -25.83 1.60
CA ASP A 99 19.18 -25.97 2.93
C ASP A 99 18.13 -25.68 4.02
N ASP A 100 17.70 -26.73 4.74
CA ASP A 100 16.62 -26.64 5.71
C ASP A 100 16.98 -25.70 6.88
N TYR A 101 18.20 -25.81 7.40
CA TYR A 101 18.68 -24.95 8.49
C TYR A 101 18.72 -23.49 8.03
N ALA A 102 19.29 -23.22 6.85
CA ALA A 102 19.39 -21.86 6.37
C ALA A 102 18.02 -21.23 6.05
N ASN A 103 17.07 -22.02 5.52
CA ASN A 103 15.71 -21.54 5.30
C ASN A 103 14.97 -21.27 6.63
N ASP A 104 15.09 -22.15 7.63
CA ASP A 104 14.41 -22.01 8.93
C ASP A 104 14.98 -20.82 9.74
N LEU A 105 16.30 -20.68 9.82
CA LEU A 105 16.94 -19.60 10.56
C LEU A 105 16.71 -18.24 9.88
N LEU A 106 16.74 -18.19 8.54
CA LEU A 106 16.47 -16.96 7.80
C LEU A 106 15.01 -16.52 7.95
N ALA A 107 14.07 -17.47 7.90
CA ALA A 107 12.67 -17.20 8.16
C ALA A 107 12.44 -16.66 9.58
N THR A 108 13.09 -17.29 10.57
CA THR A 108 13.05 -16.88 11.97
C THR A 108 13.60 -15.46 12.15
N SER A 109 14.71 -15.12 11.48
CA SER A 109 15.26 -13.76 11.47
C SER A 109 14.20 -12.74 11.01
N TYR A 110 13.59 -12.96 9.84
CA TYR A 110 12.54 -12.06 9.35
C TYR A 110 11.31 -11.99 10.24
N PHE A 111 10.92 -13.11 10.86
CA PHE A 111 9.79 -13.15 11.78
C PHE A 111 10.06 -12.26 13.01
N LEU A 112 11.25 -12.32 13.58
CA LEU A 112 11.67 -11.45 14.70
C LEU A 112 11.76 -9.98 14.32
N GLU A 113 12.02 -9.66 13.04
CA GLU A 113 11.94 -8.30 12.51
C GLU A 113 10.49 -7.82 12.27
N GLY A 114 9.49 -8.68 12.46
CA GLY A 114 8.07 -8.40 12.21
C GLY A 114 7.66 -8.55 10.74
N ASN A 115 8.50 -9.19 9.91
CA ASN A 115 8.27 -9.39 8.49
C ASN A 115 7.76 -10.80 8.19
N LEU A 116 6.52 -11.07 8.59
CA LEU A 116 5.89 -12.38 8.42
C LEU A 116 5.80 -12.81 6.94
N GLU A 117 5.63 -11.89 5.99
CA GLU A 117 5.59 -12.25 4.57
C GLU A 117 6.92 -12.84 4.10
N ALA A 118 8.05 -12.28 4.55
CA ALA A 118 9.38 -12.80 4.26
C ALA A 118 9.63 -14.10 5.02
N ALA A 119 9.21 -14.19 6.29
CA ALA A 119 9.32 -15.43 7.07
C ALA A 119 8.61 -16.60 6.37
N LEU A 120 7.34 -16.43 5.98
CA LEU A 120 6.57 -17.44 5.25
C LEU A 120 7.22 -17.83 3.91
N LYS A 121 7.88 -16.89 3.22
CA LYS A 121 8.60 -17.18 1.96
C LYS A 121 9.65 -18.28 2.14
N TYR A 122 10.36 -18.29 3.27
CA TYR A 122 11.44 -19.26 3.55
C TYR A 122 10.93 -20.45 4.35
N TRP A 123 10.12 -20.25 5.38
CA TRP A 123 9.52 -21.34 6.16
C TRP A 123 8.68 -22.30 5.32
N ASN A 124 7.97 -21.82 4.30
CA ASN A 124 7.18 -22.70 3.44
C ASN A 124 8.05 -23.71 2.65
N ARG A 125 9.36 -23.47 2.49
CA ARG A 125 10.28 -24.43 1.86
C ARG A 125 10.60 -25.63 2.75
N VAL A 126 10.51 -25.44 4.06
CA VAL A 126 10.72 -26.49 5.09
C VAL A 126 9.41 -26.96 5.71
N GLY A 127 8.26 -26.62 5.10
CA GLY A 127 6.94 -27.07 5.56
C GLY A 127 6.42 -26.40 6.84
N LYS A 128 6.96 -25.22 7.19
CA LYS A 128 6.53 -24.40 8.34
C LYS A 128 5.81 -23.10 7.88
N PRO A 129 5.07 -22.41 8.78
CA PRO A 129 4.60 -22.89 10.08
C PRO A 129 3.39 -23.82 9.90
N ARG A 130 3.30 -24.89 10.69
CA ARG A 130 2.08 -25.71 10.76
C ARG A 130 1.13 -25.09 11.78
N LEU A 131 -0.05 -24.70 11.34
CA LEU A 131 -1.00 -24.01 12.24
C LEU A 131 -1.89 -25.00 12.97
N SER A 132 -1.95 -24.92 14.30
CA SER A 132 -2.85 -25.74 15.12
C SER A 132 -4.17 -25.05 15.42
N ASP A 133 -4.15 -23.74 15.72
CA ASP A 133 -5.37 -22.98 16.01
C ASP A 133 -5.26 -21.49 15.62
N LEU A 134 -6.40 -20.80 15.62
CA LEU A 134 -6.54 -19.37 15.39
C LEU A 134 -7.03 -18.67 16.66
N LEU A 135 -6.20 -17.79 17.19
CA LEU A 135 -6.49 -16.99 18.38
C LEU A 135 -6.73 -15.53 17.99
N PHE A 136 -7.64 -14.89 18.72
CA PHE A 136 -8.03 -13.51 18.47
C PHE A 136 -7.69 -12.61 19.67
N SER A 137 -7.02 -11.49 19.40
CA SER A 137 -6.58 -10.56 20.45
C SER A 137 -6.79 -9.09 20.02
N PRO A 138 -7.85 -8.41 20.48
CA PRO A 138 -9.06 -8.92 21.11
C PRO A 138 -10.01 -9.62 20.12
N GLN A 139 -11.03 -10.32 20.61
CA GLN A 139 -12.07 -10.94 19.79
C GLN A 139 -12.76 -9.93 18.84
N PRO A 140 -12.76 -10.16 17.51
CA PRO A 140 -13.45 -9.26 16.61
C PRO A 140 -14.96 -9.23 16.77
N ARG A 141 -15.52 -8.03 16.73
CA ARG A 141 -16.97 -7.77 16.82
C ARG A 141 -17.64 -7.95 15.46
N VAL A 142 -17.35 -9.06 14.80
CA VAL A 142 -17.84 -9.42 13.47
C VAL A 142 -18.55 -10.77 13.59
N LYS A 143 -19.54 -11.04 12.73
CA LYS A 143 -20.14 -12.38 12.65
C LYS A 143 -19.03 -13.43 12.45
N PRO A 144 -19.01 -14.52 13.25
CA PRO A 144 -17.99 -15.56 13.13
C PRO A 144 -17.85 -16.12 11.72
N ILE A 145 -18.95 -16.36 11.01
CA ILE A 145 -18.95 -16.88 9.64
C ILE A 145 -18.16 -16.01 8.64
N ILE A 146 -18.12 -14.69 8.84
CA ILE A 146 -17.35 -13.78 7.98
C ILE A 146 -15.85 -13.95 8.25
N LEU A 147 -15.47 -14.13 9.53
CA LEU A 147 -14.08 -14.37 9.91
C LEU A 147 -13.63 -15.75 9.44
N ASP A 148 -14.43 -16.80 9.67
CA ASP A 148 -14.13 -18.17 9.24
C ASP A 148 -13.87 -18.24 7.72
N ARG A 149 -14.60 -17.46 6.93
CA ARG A 149 -14.39 -17.34 5.47
C ARG A 149 -13.24 -16.42 5.07
N ALA A 150 -12.82 -15.50 5.94
CA ALA A 150 -11.72 -14.59 5.67
C ALA A 150 -10.35 -15.25 5.92
N PHE A 151 -10.25 -16.18 6.87
CA PHE A 151 -9.02 -16.87 7.20
C PHE A 151 -8.83 -18.13 6.34
N GLU A 152 -7.92 -18.01 5.36
CA GLU A 152 -7.50 -19.14 4.53
C GLU A 152 -6.48 -19.98 5.30
N PHE A 153 -6.93 -20.96 6.09
CA PHE A 153 -6.03 -21.93 6.71
C PHE A 153 -6.71 -23.27 6.99
N SER A 154 -5.90 -24.32 7.15
CA SER A 154 -6.34 -25.64 7.59
C SER A 154 -5.52 -26.06 8.80
N ARG A 155 -6.18 -26.57 9.84
CA ARG A 155 -5.51 -27.08 11.04
C ARG A 155 -4.54 -28.22 10.69
N GLY A 156 -3.36 -28.21 11.29
CA GLY A 156 -2.26 -29.15 11.05
C GLY A 156 -1.50 -28.95 9.74
N ALA A 157 -1.98 -28.10 8.83
CA ALA A 157 -1.33 -27.83 7.55
C ALA A 157 -0.33 -26.67 7.64
N ALA A 158 0.68 -26.69 6.77
CA ALA A 158 1.62 -25.59 6.62
C ALA A 158 0.92 -24.37 6.01
N TRP A 159 0.92 -23.23 6.72
CA TRP A 159 0.28 -22.01 6.24
C TRP A 159 1.13 -21.32 5.19
N GLN A 160 0.56 -21.22 3.99
CA GLN A 160 1.28 -20.74 2.82
C GLN A 160 1.28 -19.22 2.76
N ARG A 161 2.35 -18.63 2.23
CA ARG A 161 2.44 -17.18 1.96
C ARG A 161 1.25 -16.67 1.14
N ASN A 162 0.77 -17.44 0.17
CA ASN A 162 -0.39 -17.04 -0.63
C ASN A 162 -1.70 -17.02 0.18
N GLN A 163 -1.86 -17.94 1.12
CA GLN A 163 -3.00 -17.97 2.04
C GLN A 163 -2.97 -16.77 2.99
N PHE A 164 -1.80 -16.42 3.53
CA PHE A 164 -1.60 -15.19 4.30
C PHE A 164 -1.98 -13.93 3.50
N LEU A 165 -1.51 -13.81 2.26
CA LEU A 165 -1.84 -12.67 1.40
C LEU A 165 -3.34 -12.60 1.08
N THR A 166 -3.98 -13.74 0.78
CA THR A 166 -5.43 -13.79 0.54
C THR A 166 -6.21 -13.43 1.79
N THR A 167 -5.85 -13.97 2.96
CA THR A 167 -6.45 -13.64 4.26
C THR A 167 -6.38 -12.14 4.52
N ARG A 168 -5.22 -11.52 4.31
CA ARG A 168 -5.05 -10.07 4.44
C ARG A 168 -5.93 -9.28 3.47
N ALA A 169 -6.06 -9.73 2.23
CA ALA A 169 -6.90 -9.06 1.23
C ALA A 169 -8.40 -9.18 1.57
N LEU A 170 -8.86 -10.34 2.04
CA LEU A 170 -10.24 -10.58 2.46
C LEU A 170 -10.60 -9.75 3.69
N LEU A 171 -9.77 -9.77 4.73
CA LEU A 171 -9.96 -8.94 5.93
C LEU A 171 -9.89 -7.44 5.60
N GLY A 172 -8.97 -7.06 4.71
CA GLY A 172 -8.86 -5.70 4.19
C GLY A 172 -10.15 -5.26 3.50
N ASN A 173 -10.76 -6.12 2.67
CA ASN A 173 -12.00 -5.84 1.93
C ASN A 173 -13.21 -5.59 2.85
N LEU A 174 -13.14 -5.91 4.15
CA LEU A 174 -14.20 -5.58 5.10
C LEU A 174 -14.24 -4.07 5.43
N HIS A 175 -13.13 -3.35 5.29
CA HIS A 175 -12.98 -1.92 5.65
C HIS A 175 -13.35 -1.60 7.11
N ILE A 176 -13.22 -2.57 8.02
CA ILE A 176 -13.54 -2.42 9.45
C ILE A 176 -12.31 -2.47 10.36
N PHE A 177 -11.14 -2.82 9.83
CA PHE A 177 -9.89 -2.89 10.56
C PHE A 177 -9.00 -1.71 10.18
N SER A 178 -8.58 -0.90 11.16
CA SER A 178 -7.59 0.18 10.96
C SER A 178 -6.15 -0.32 11.14
N GLY A 179 -5.96 -1.44 11.83
CA GLY A 179 -4.68 -2.13 11.95
C GLY A 179 -4.88 -3.64 12.06
N MET A 180 -4.00 -4.40 11.42
CA MET A 180 -3.99 -5.86 11.44
C MET A 180 -2.56 -6.35 11.60
N ARG A 181 -2.32 -7.16 12.61
CA ARG A 181 -1.05 -7.87 12.83
C ARG A 181 -1.34 -9.36 12.99
N PHE A 182 -0.44 -10.15 12.45
CA PHE A 182 -0.48 -11.60 12.52
C PHE A 182 0.80 -12.02 13.23
N ASP A 183 0.65 -12.73 14.34
CA ASP A 183 1.75 -13.29 15.11
C ASP A 183 1.64 -14.81 15.15
N LEU A 184 2.75 -15.48 15.46
CA LEU A 184 2.82 -16.94 15.54
C LEU A 184 3.36 -17.33 16.90
N GLU A 185 2.54 -18.04 17.68
CA GLU A 185 2.92 -18.53 19.00
C GLU A 185 3.28 -20.02 18.92
N ALA A 186 4.56 -20.32 19.07
CA ALA A 186 5.08 -21.68 18.99
C ALA A 186 4.53 -22.56 20.13
N GLN A 187 4.15 -23.78 19.79
CA GLN A 187 3.64 -24.79 20.70
C GLN A 187 4.68 -25.91 20.93
N PRO A 188 4.56 -26.69 22.02
CA PRO A 188 5.50 -27.77 22.33
C PRO A 188 5.59 -28.88 21.28
N ASP A 189 4.59 -29.00 20.40
CA ASP A 189 4.47 -30.01 19.35
C ASP A 189 5.01 -29.55 17.98
N ASP A 190 5.81 -28.48 17.94
CA ASP A 190 6.34 -27.84 16.71
C ASP A 190 5.24 -27.29 15.78
N THR A 191 4.03 -27.06 16.32
CA THR A 191 2.97 -26.29 15.67
C THR A 191 2.94 -24.84 16.16
N PHE A 192 2.14 -24.01 15.50
CA PHE A 192 1.96 -22.60 15.86
C PHE A 192 0.48 -22.28 16.01
N HIS A 193 0.13 -21.52 17.04
CA HIS A 193 -1.12 -20.78 17.07
C HIS A 193 -0.96 -19.51 16.24
N LEU A 194 -1.88 -19.25 15.33
CA LEU A 194 -1.96 -17.98 14.61
C LEU A 194 -2.69 -16.98 15.50
N VAL A 195 -1.99 -15.95 15.96
CA VAL A 195 -2.59 -14.86 16.74
C VAL A 195 -2.92 -13.72 15.81
N PHE A 196 -4.21 -13.38 15.71
CA PHE A 196 -4.68 -12.22 14.97
C PHE A 196 -4.94 -11.05 15.92
N ASP A 197 -4.04 -10.08 15.87
CA ASP A 197 -4.18 -8.82 16.56
C ASP A 197 -4.83 -7.79 15.64
N SER A 198 -5.93 -7.19 16.08
CA SER A 198 -6.67 -6.25 15.24
C SER A 198 -7.16 -5.01 15.99
N VAL A 199 -7.06 -3.87 15.33
CA VAL A 199 -7.70 -2.62 15.75
C VAL A 199 -8.92 -2.42 14.87
N GLN A 200 -10.11 -2.47 15.48
CA GLN A 200 -11.38 -2.32 14.77
C GLN A 200 -11.92 -0.90 14.85
N LYS A 201 -12.47 -0.44 13.74
CA LYS A 201 -13.35 0.72 13.68
C LYS A 201 -14.69 0.29 14.29
N GLY A 202 -15.03 0.81 15.47
CA GLY A 202 -16.36 0.66 16.03
C GLY A 202 -17.41 1.44 15.21
N PRO A 203 -18.72 1.25 15.50
CA PRO A 203 -19.78 1.97 14.80
C PRO A 203 -19.64 3.49 14.82
N TRP A 204 -18.90 4.04 15.79
CA TRP A 204 -18.56 5.46 15.83
C TRP A 204 -17.10 5.66 16.28
N GLY A 205 -16.18 4.85 15.77
CA GLY A 205 -14.78 4.80 16.21
C GLY A 205 -14.55 3.91 17.44
N SER A 206 -13.32 3.85 17.94
CA SER A 206 -12.96 3.10 19.16
C SER A 206 -13.41 3.81 20.44
N SER A 207 -13.56 5.14 20.39
CA SER A 207 -14.07 5.98 21.49
C SER A 207 -15.01 7.08 20.98
N LYS A 208 -15.85 7.65 21.87
CA LYS A 208 -16.74 8.77 21.52
C LYS A 208 -15.98 10.00 21.00
N TRP A 209 -14.79 10.25 21.54
CA TRP A 209 -13.93 11.35 21.10
C TRP A 209 -13.35 11.12 19.72
N GLU A 210 -12.92 9.90 19.42
CA GLU A 210 -12.47 9.53 18.08
C GLU A 210 -13.60 9.68 17.05
N GLY A 211 -14.81 9.22 17.36
CA GLY A 211 -15.99 9.38 16.51
C GLY A 211 -16.32 10.84 16.23
N LEU A 212 -16.26 11.70 17.27
CA LEU A 212 -16.49 13.14 17.13
C LEU A 212 -15.41 13.81 16.29
N LEU A 213 -14.12 13.51 16.56
CA LEU A 213 -13.01 14.04 15.79
C LEU A 213 -13.08 13.59 14.33
N SER A 214 -13.43 12.33 14.07
CA SER A 214 -13.63 11.81 12.72
C SER A 214 -14.76 12.54 11.98
N LEU A 215 -15.90 12.78 12.64
CA LEU A 215 -17.03 13.52 12.09
C LEU A 215 -16.64 14.97 11.71
N LEU A 216 -15.88 15.63 12.58
CA LEU A 216 -15.54 17.04 12.47
C LEU A 216 -14.19 17.31 11.77
N ARG A 217 -13.49 16.27 11.30
CA ARG A 217 -12.15 16.39 10.68
C ARG A 217 -12.13 17.31 9.46
N GLY A 218 -13.27 17.50 8.81
CA GLY A 218 -13.45 18.37 7.64
C GLY A 218 -13.84 19.81 7.93
N LEU A 219 -14.03 20.21 9.19
CA LEU A 219 -14.51 21.55 9.55
C LEU A 219 -13.66 22.70 8.98
N PRO A 220 -12.31 22.62 8.91
CA PRO A 220 -11.49 23.64 8.25
C PRO A 220 -11.87 23.89 6.78
N TYR A 221 -12.58 22.93 6.17
CA TYR A 221 -13.05 22.97 4.79
C TYR A 221 -14.57 22.96 4.68
N GLN A 222 -15.28 23.39 5.73
CA GLN A 222 -16.75 23.44 5.79
C GLN A 222 -17.39 22.10 5.37
N THR A 223 -16.81 21.00 5.87
CA THR A 223 -17.25 19.63 5.58
C THR A 223 -17.40 18.81 6.87
N VAL A 224 -18.41 17.95 6.96
CA VAL A 224 -18.49 16.89 7.98
C VAL A 224 -18.54 15.51 7.34
N TYR A 225 -18.10 14.49 8.10
CA TYR A 225 -18.03 13.10 7.66
C TYR A 225 -18.83 12.16 8.59
N PRO A 226 -20.15 12.06 8.44
CA PRO A 226 -20.93 11.06 9.17
C PRO A 226 -20.55 9.66 8.70
N GLU A 227 -20.09 8.81 9.62
CA GLU A 227 -19.58 7.48 9.30
C GLU A 227 -20.04 6.47 10.36
N ILE A 228 -20.51 5.31 9.89
CA ILE A 228 -20.86 4.16 10.72
C ILE A 228 -20.17 2.93 10.15
N PHE A 229 -19.39 2.23 10.98
CA PHE A 229 -18.68 1.01 10.60
C PHE A 229 -19.30 -0.23 11.23
N ASN A 230 -19.26 -1.34 10.51
CA ASN A 230 -19.60 -2.67 11.01
C ASN A 230 -20.99 -2.76 11.68
N LEU A 231 -22.02 -2.16 11.06
CA LEU A 231 -23.38 -2.18 11.55
C LEU A 231 -23.87 -3.63 11.71
N ASN A 232 -24.52 -3.95 12.83
CA ASN A 232 -24.97 -5.31 13.16
C ASN A 232 -23.89 -6.40 13.06
N ARG A 233 -22.60 -6.04 13.21
CA ARG A 233 -21.46 -6.96 13.12
C ARG A 233 -21.32 -7.64 11.75
N SER A 234 -21.99 -7.15 10.71
CA SER A 234 -22.01 -7.78 9.38
C SER A 234 -20.93 -7.26 8.43
N GLY A 235 -20.07 -6.35 8.86
CA GLY A 235 -19.14 -5.64 7.96
C GLY A 235 -19.81 -4.58 7.08
N LEU A 236 -21.09 -4.25 7.33
CA LEU A 236 -21.78 -3.15 6.67
C LEU A 236 -21.25 -1.81 7.17
N ASN A 237 -20.78 -0.99 6.24
CA ASN A 237 -20.29 0.35 6.49
C ASN A 237 -21.17 1.36 5.76
N TRP A 238 -21.47 2.47 6.42
CA TRP A 238 -22.11 3.64 5.84
C TRP A 238 -21.17 4.83 5.99
N LEU A 239 -20.76 5.43 4.88
CA LEU A 239 -19.89 6.60 4.88
C LEU A 239 -20.61 7.74 4.17
N SER A 240 -20.53 8.94 4.71
CA SER A 240 -21.15 10.13 4.13
C SER A 240 -20.22 11.34 4.26
N SER A 241 -20.39 12.31 3.37
CA SER A 241 -19.80 13.63 3.54
C SER A 241 -20.77 14.73 3.12
N LEU A 242 -20.80 15.81 3.90
CA LEU A 242 -21.62 16.99 3.64
C LEU A 242 -20.71 18.21 3.64
N ARG A 243 -20.62 18.89 2.50
CA ARG A 243 -19.84 20.12 2.32
C ARG A 243 -20.77 21.28 1.95
N TRP A 244 -20.66 22.37 2.70
CA TRP A 244 -21.46 23.59 2.53
C TRP A 244 -20.61 24.84 2.23
N ASP A 245 -19.44 24.63 1.63
CA ASP A 245 -18.58 25.70 1.15
C ASP A 245 -19.30 26.57 0.11
N ARG A 246 -19.00 27.87 0.12
CA ARG A 246 -19.67 28.88 -0.70
C ARG A 246 -19.58 28.57 -2.20
N GLU A 247 -18.42 28.10 -2.64
CA GLU A 247 -18.09 27.82 -4.04
C GLU A 247 -18.24 26.34 -4.39
N LYS A 248 -18.19 25.44 -3.40
CA LYS A 248 -18.22 23.98 -3.61
C LYS A 248 -19.11 23.27 -2.61
N ARG A 249 -20.34 22.95 -3.00
CA ARG A 249 -21.28 22.17 -2.18
C ARG A 249 -21.29 20.72 -2.64
N ARG A 250 -21.31 19.79 -1.69
CA ARG A 250 -21.32 18.35 -2.00
C ARG A 250 -22.09 17.57 -0.94
N VAL A 251 -22.87 16.61 -1.40
CA VAL A 251 -23.50 15.57 -0.58
C VAL A 251 -23.08 14.23 -1.15
N PHE A 252 -22.38 13.43 -0.35
CA PHE A 252 -21.97 12.08 -0.70
C PHE A 252 -22.49 11.11 0.36
N SER A 253 -22.97 9.94 -0.07
CA SER A 253 -23.35 8.85 0.82
C SER A 253 -23.09 7.53 0.13
N GLU A 254 -22.51 6.57 0.84
CA GLU A 254 -22.35 5.20 0.39
C GLU A 254 -22.69 4.19 1.46
N VAL A 255 -23.24 3.06 1.04
CA VAL A 255 -23.43 1.86 1.86
C VAL A 255 -22.69 0.71 1.17
N ALA A 256 -21.86 0.01 1.93
CA ALA A 256 -21.11 -1.12 1.40
C ALA A 256 -21.02 -2.25 2.43
N ALA A 257 -21.17 -3.50 2.00
CA ALA A 257 -21.06 -4.67 2.87
C ALA A 257 -20.62 -5.92 2.09
N PRO A 258 -20.13 -6.96 2.79
CA PRO A 258 -19.97 -8.29 2.23
C PRO A 258 -21.30 -8.83 1.69
N LEU A 259 -21.27 -9.38 0.47
CA LEU A 259 -22.43 -10.02 -0.14
C LEU A 259 -22.56 -11.47 0.39
N GLY A 260 -23.70 -11.81 0.99
CA GLY A 260 -23.94 -13.17 1.49
C GLY A 260 -23.04 -13.59 2.65
N ASP A 261 -22.59 -12.64 3.48
CA ASP A 261 -21.60 -12.84 4.55
C ASP A 261 -20.27 -13.46 4.03
N ASP A 262 -19.94 -13.27 2.74
CA ASP A 262 -18.67 -13.70 2.13
C ASP A 262 -17.75 -12.48 1.94
N PRO A 263 -16.60 -12.39 2.65
CA PRO A 263 -15.67 -11.27 2.56
C PRO A 263 -15.01 -11.13 1.17
N LYS A 264 -15.10 -12.17 0.32
CA LYS A 264 -14.64 -12.13 -1.06
C LYS A 264 -15.41 -11.11 -1.88
N TRP A 265 -16.73 -11.07 -1.72
CA TRP A 265 -17.64 -10.26 -2.52
C TRP A 265 -18.12 -9.08 -1.71
N ARG A 266 -17.93 -7.86 -2.22
CA ARG A 266 -18.41 -6.65 -1.56
C ARG A 266 -19.25 -5.84 -2.53
N TYR A 267 -20.49 -5.54 -2.13
CA TYR A 267 -21.30 -4.58 -2.87
C TYR A 267 -21.11 -3.17 -2.30
N ARG A 268 -21.29 -2.17 -3.15
CA ARG A 268 -21.29 -0.75 -2.80
C ARG A 268 -22.43 -0.07 -3.56
N ILE A 269 -23.24 0.68 -2.84
CA ILE A 269 -24.29 1.54 -3.40
C ILE A 269 -23.95 2.95 -2.96
N TYR A 270 -23.89 3.90 -3.90
CA TYR A 270 -23.48 5.26 -3.58
C TYR A 270 -24.32 6.31 -4.31
N PHE A 271 -24.33 7.50 -3.72
CA PHE A 271 -24.93 8.71 -4.25
C PHE A 271 -23.95 9.87 -4.04
N ASP A 272 -23.74 10.67 -5.08
CA ASP A 272 -22.87 11.85 -5.05
C ASP A 272 -23.55 13.00 -5.80
N ALA A 273 -23.87 14.08 -5.09
CA ALA A 273 -24.40 15.30 -5.65
C ALA A 273 -23.48 16.48 -5.34
N ARG A 274 -23.11 17.23 -6.37
CA ARG A 274 -22.21 18.37 -6.28
C ARG A 274 -22.77 19.59 -7.00
N ASN A 275 -22.52 20.77 -6.43
CA ASN A 275 -22.77 22.07 -7.04
C ASN A 275 -21.50 22.91 -6.85
N GLU A 276 -20.89 23.32 -7.95
CA GLU A 276 -19.55 23.90 -7.99
C GLU A 276 -19.51 25.13 -8.89
N ASN A 277 -18.79 26.15 -8.44
CA ASN A 277 -18.46 27.33 -9.23
C ASN A 277 -17.04 27.21 -9.81
N TRP A 278 -16.95 27.52 -11.10
CA TRP A 278 -15.76 27.35 -11.93
C TRP A 278 -15.38 28.66 -12.60
N ASN A 279 -14.09 28.91 -12.67
CA ASN A 279 -13.46 30.03 -13.35
C ASN A 279 -12.36 29.50 -14.27
N LEU A 280 -12.65 29.54 -15.56
CA LEU A 280 -11.80 28.92 -16.58
C LEU A 280 -10.83 29.91 -17.24
N THR A 281 -10.69 31.12 -16.71
CA THR A 281 -9.88 32.19 -17.30
C THR A 281 -8.41 31.80 -17.52
N ASN A 282 -7.86 30.95 -16.64
CA ASN A 282 -6.46 30.52 -16.70
C ASN A 282 -6.24 29.20 -17.46
N THR A 283 -7.32 28.47 -17.78
CA THR A 283 -7.29 27.11 -18.33
C THR A 283 -7.83 27.01 -19.74
N PHE A 284 -8.84 27.80 -20.05
CA PHE A 284 -9.37 27.97 -21.39
C PHE A 284 -8.45 28.93 -22.15
N LEU A 285 -8.15 28.65 -23.43
CA LEU A 285 -7.23 29.45 -24.27
C LEU A 285 -7.24 30.95 -23.90
N PRO A 286 -6.12 31.54 -23.43
CA PRO A 286 -6.07 32.94 -22.98
C PRO A 286 -6.41 33.98 -24.05
N SER A 287 -6.38 33.57 -25.32
CA SER A 287 -6.74 34.39 -26.48
C SER A 287 -8.25 34.41 -26.77
N LEU A 288 -9.06 33.66 -26.01
CA LEU A 288 -10.52 33.60 -26.17
C LEU A 288 -11.22 34.11 -24.91
N PRO A 289 -12.42 34.70 -25.05
CA PRO A 289 -13.26 35.00 -23.90
C PRO A 289 -13.52 33.70 -23.13
N SER A 290 -13.28 33.73 -21.82
CA SER A 290 -13.43 32.57 -20.93
C SER A 290 -14.62 32.80 -20.00
N PRO A 291 -15.42 31.75 -19.71
CA PRO A 291 -16.52 31.91 -18.76
C PRO A 291 -15.97 32.15 -17.36
N THR A 292 -16.33 33.31 -16.79
CA THR A 292 -16.13 33.63 -15.38
C THR A 292 -17.40 33.28 -14.62
N GLY A 293 -17.30 32.43 -13.60
CA GLY A 293 -18.46 32.04 -12.78
C GLY A 293 -19.39 30.99 -13.40
N LEU A 294 -18.84 30.07 -14.20
CA LEU A 294 -19.54 28.87 -14.68
C LEU A 294 -20.07 28.09 -13.47
N ASN A 295 -21.36 27.80 -13.44
CA ASN A 295 -21.94 26.96 -12.41
C ASN A 295 -22.24 25.57 -12.96
N PHE A 296 -21.81 24.56 -12.21
CA PHE A 296 -21.92 23.16 -12.57
C PHE A 296 -22.60 22.36 -11.46
N GLU A 297 -23.64 21.63 -11.82
CA GLU A 297 -24.34 20.71 -10.94
C GLU A 297 -24.29 19.29 -11.53
N LYS A 298 -23.97 18.29 -10.70
CA LYS A 298 -24.03 16.88 -11.08
C LYS A 298 -24.55 16.05 -9.93
N ALA A 299 -25.45 15.12 -10.23
CA ALA A 299 -25.88 14.07 -9.33
C ALA A 299 -25.61 12.72 -9.98
N THR A 300 -24.97 11.81 -9.25
CA THR A 300 -24.62 10.45 -9.70
C THR A 300 -25.10 9.44 -8.68
N GLY A 301 -25.82 8.42 -9.13
CA GLY A 301 -26.14 7.23 -8.33
C GLY A 301 -25.52 6.00 -8.99
N GLY A 302 -24.95 5.11 -8.20
CA GLY A 302 -24.29 3.92 -8.75
C GLY A 302 -24.29 2.72 -7.82
N ILE A 303 -24.09 1.56 -8.43
CA ILE A 303 -23.89 0.27 -7.77
C ILE A 303 -22.59 -0.35 -8.28
N GLU A 304 -21.83 -0.95 -7.38
CA GLU A 304 -20.57 -1.61 -7.70
C GLU A 304 -20.48 -2.95 -6.94
N LEU A 305 -19.93 -3.95 -7.60
CA LEU A 305 -19.56 -5.23 -7.03
C LEU A 305 -18.05 -5.42 -7.16
N GLN A 306 -17.40 -5.72 -6.04
CA GLN A 306 -15.98 -6.02 -5.96
C GLN A 306 -15.77 -7.49 -5.57
N SER A 307 -14.75 -8.11 -6.14
CA SER A 307 -14.29 -9.45 -5.79
C SER A 307 -12.80 -9.47 -5.49
N ILE A 308 -12.42 -10.07 -4.37
CA ILE A 308 -11.03 -10.47 -4.09
C ILE A 308 -10.82 -11.88 -4.63
N VAL A 309 -10.05 -12.04 -5.70
CA VAL A 309 -9.81 -13.38 -6.27
C VAL A 309 -8.65 -14.09 -5.58
N SER A 310 -7.65 -13.33 -5.15
CA SER A 310 -6.53 -13.80 -4.34
C SER A 310 -5.87 -12.62 -3.63
N GLY A 311 -4.90 -12.89 -2.77
CA GLY A 311 -4.04 -11.85 -2.17
C GLY A 311 -3.25 -10.98 -3.15
N ARG A 312 -3.27 -11.29 -4.46
CA ARG A 312 -2.57 -10.51 -5.50
C ARG A 312 -3.49 -9.98 -6.59
N TRP A 313 -4.78 -10.33 -6.59
CA TRP A 313 -5.67 -10.00 -7.70
C TRP A 313 -7.09 -9.72 -7.19
N SER A 314 -7.63 -8.59 -7.61
CA SER A 314 -9.02 -8.21 -7.40
C SER A 314 -9.58 -7.54 -8.65
N TRP A 315 -10.90 -7.53 -8.74
CA TRP A 315 -11.61 -6.77 -9.76
C TRP A 315 -12.87 -6.15 -9.16
N SER A 316 -13.35 -5.08 -9.78
CA SER A 316 -14.68 -4.54 -9.51
C SER A 316 -15.39 -4.17 -10.81
N ALA A 317 -16.71 -4.20 -10.78
CA ALA A 317 -17.56 -3.77 -11.88
C ALA A 317 -18.74 -2.99 -11.31
N GLY A 318 -19.14 -1.91 -11.98
CA GLY A 318 -20.22 -1.06 -11.52
C GLY A 318 -20.98 -0.38 -12.64
N LEU A 319 -22.19 0.03 -12.31
CA LEU A 319 -23.08 0.81 -13.15
C LEU A 319 -23.37 2.13 -12.46
N ALA A 320 -23.36 3.21 -13.22
CA ALA A 320 -23.70 4.53 -12.72
C ALA A 320 -24.68 5.23 -13.67
N TYR A 321 -25.61 5.97 -13.07
CA TYR A 321 -26.43 6.96 -13.74
C TYR A 321 -26.02 8.34 -13.23
N SER A 322 -25.84 9.29 -14.14
CA SER A 322 -25.57 10.67 -13.76
C SER A 322 -26.46 11.65 -14.51
N TYR A 323 -26.80 12.76 -13.86
CA TYR A 323 -27.45 13.91 -14.46
C TYR A 323 -26.60 15.15 -14.19
N ARG A 324 -26.33 15.93 -15.23
CA ARG A 324 -25.48 17.13 -15.16
C ARG A 324 -26.17 18.35 -15.76
N THR A 325 -25.96 19.51 -15.14
CA THR A 325 -26.39 20.81 -15.69
C THR A 325 -25.28 21.84 -15.61
N PHE A 326 -25.26 22.71 -16.63
CA PHE A 326 -24.33 23.82 -16.73
C PHE A 326 -25.11 25.12 -16.86
N ARG A 327 -24.73 26.13 -16.08
CA ARG A 327 -25.34 27.46 -16.04
C ARG A 327 -24.26 28.53 -16.14
N ASN A 328 -24.66 29.76 -16.46
CA ASN A 328 -23.74 30.90 -16.66
C ASN A 328 -22.72 30.70 -17.79
N LEU A 329 -23.20 30.22 -18.95
CA LEU A 329 -22.39 29.93 -20.14
C LEU A 329 -22.11 31.16 -21.03
N GLN A 330 -22.23 32.37 -20.48
CA GLN A 330 -22.05 33.61 -21.24
C GLN A 330 -20.57 33.76 -21.66
N GLY A 331 -20.33 34.22 -22.88
CA GLY A 331 -18.97 34.44 -23.40
C GLY A 331 -18.28 33.22 -24.00
N LEU A 332 -18.90 32.04 -24.02
CA LEU A 332 -18.31 30.85 -24.63
C LEU A 332 -18.35 30.90 -26.18
N PRO A 333 -17.25 30.56 -26.88
CA PRO A 333 -17.27 30.34 -28.31
C PRO A 333 -18.29 29.25 -28.68
N LEU A 334 -19.05 29.43 -29.76
CA LEU A 334 -20.05 28.46 -30.23
C LEU A 334 -19.48 27.04 -30.41
N GLN A 335 -18.21 26.96 -30.81
CA GLN A 335 -17.47 25.71 -31.02
C GLN A 335 -17.12 24.96 -29.72
N ALA A 336 -17.11 25.66 -28.58
CA ALA A 336 -16.88 25.08 -27.25
C ALA A 336 -18.19 24.63 -26.57
N GLY A 337 -19.35 24.95 -27.14
CA GLY A 337 -20.65 24.67 -26.53
C GLY A 337 -20.92 23.18 -26.26
N THR A 338 -20.35 22.28 -27.06
CA THR A 338 -20.49 20.83 -26.87
C THR A 338 -19.91 20.35 -25.53
N PHE A 339 -18.83 20.97 -25.03
CA PHE A 339 -18.23 20.64 -23.73
C PHE A 339 -19.15 20.97 -22.55
N PHE A 340 -20.15 21.83 -22.75
CA PHE A 340 -21.07 22.30 -21.72
C PHE A 340 -22.51 21.79 -21.95
N THR A 341 -22.64 20.60 -22.54
CA THR A 341 -23.93 19.96 -22.79
C THR A 341 -24.51 19.37 -21.52
N SER A 342 -25.67 19.88 -21.09
CA SER A 342 -26.43 19.32 -19.96
C SER A 342 -27.18 18.05 -20.38
N GLY A 343 -27.33 17.09 -19.46
CA GLY A 343 -28.03 15.85 -19.78
C GLY A 343 -27.78 14.70 -18.82
N SER A 344 -28.42 13.58 -19.12
CA SER A 344 -28.22 12.31 -18.41
C SER A 344 -27.13 11.48 -19.08
N SER A 345 -26.42 10.66 -18.31
CA SER A 345 -25.57 9.60 -18.84
C SER A 345 -25.72 8.31 -18.05
N PHE A 346 -25.47 7.19 -18.74
CA PHE A 346 -25.26 5.90 -18.13
C PHE A 346 -23.84 5.44 -18.42
N SER A 347 -23.17 4.88 -17.42
CA SER A 347 -21.85 4.27 -17.59
C SER A 347 -21.73 2.92 -16.90
N TYR A 348 -20.93 2.07 -17.52
CA TYR A 348 -20.41 0.84 -16.95
C TYR A 348 -18.91 1.02 -16.74
N GLN A 349 -18.45 0.76 -15.52
CA GLN A 349 -17.05 0.83 -15.14
C GLN A 349 -16.56 -0.54 -14.69
N ALA A 350 -15.33 -0.88 -15.05
CA ALA A 350 -14.64 -2.07 -14.57
C ALA A 350 -13.22 -1.72 -14.16
N ARG A 351 -12.79 -2.22 -13.01
CA ARG A 351 -11.43 -2.06 -12.50
C ARG A 351 -10.80 -3.43 -12.27
N VAL A 352 -9.53 -3.56 -12.63
CA VAL A 352 -8.70 -4.72 -12.29
C VAL A 352 -7.47 -4.21 -11.54
N ALA A 353 -7.14 -4.83 -10.41
CA ALA A 353 -5.96 -4.52 -9.64
C ALA A 353 -5.12 -5.78 -9.40
N ARG A 354 -3.81 -5.67 -9.58
CA ARG A 354 -2.86 -6.78 -9.45
C ARG A 354 -1.55 -6.34 -8.81
N SER A 355 -1.08 -7.12 -7.84
CA SER A 355 0.28 -6.96 -7.30
C SER A 355 1.28 -7.59 -8.26
N LEU A 356 2.17 -6.78 -8.85
CA LEU A 356 3.12 -7.20 -9.89
C LEU A 356 4.40 -7.74 -9.29
N VAL A 357 5.00 -6.99 -8.37
CA VAL A 357 6.27 -7.35 -7.71
C VAL A 357 6.11 -7.21 -6.21
N ARG A 358 6.55 -8.23 -5.47
CA ARG A 358 6.64 -8.19 -4.00
C ARG A 358 7.95 -8.82 -3.58
N PHE A 359 8.88 -8.00 -3.11
CA PHE A 359 10.13 -8.42 -2.49
C PHE A 359 10.01 -8.24 -0.99
N PRO A 360 9.42 -9.20 -0.26
CA PRO A 360 9.16 -9.04 1.17
C PRO A 360 10.47 -8.84 1.94
N GLU A 361 11.57 -9.49 1.54
CA GLU A 361 12.89 -9.33 2.19
C GLU A 361 13.49 -7.92 2.06
N ARG A 362 13.00 -7.14 1.10
CA ARG A 362 13.39 -5.73 0.88
C ARG A 362 12.25 -4.77 1.19
N ARG A 363 11.12 -5.30 1.70
CA ARG A 363 9.87 -4.59 1.99
C ARG A 363 9.47 -3.64 0.86
N PHE A 364 9.52 -4.16 -0.37
CA PHE A 364 9.19 -3.44 -1.59
C PHE A 364 7.99 -4.10 -2.28
N THR A 365 7.00 -3.28 -2.65
CA THR A 365 5.88 -3.70 -3.50
C THR A 365 5.75 -2.80 -4.73
N LEU A 366 5.30 -3.40 -5.83
CA LEU A 366 4.84 -2.71 -7.02
C LEU A 366 3.46 -3.27 -7.36
N ASP A 367 2.46 -2.43 -7.24
CA ASP A 367 1.06 -2.74 -7.48
C ASP A 367 0.58 -2.00 -8.74
N SER A 368 -0.35 -2.60 -9.46
CA SER A 368 -0.91 -2.06 -10.69
C SER A 368 -2.41 -2.10 -10.66
N SER A 369 -3.06 -1.12 -11.25
CA SER A 369 -4.46 -1.22 -11.59
C SER A 369 -4.78 -0.58 -12.93
N ALA A 370 -5.84 -1.09 -13.56
CA ALA A 370 -6.41 -0.53 -14.78
C ALA A 370 -7.91 -0.35 -14.59
N THR A 371 -8.43 0.80 -15.00
CA THR A 371 -9.86 1.12 -14.94
C THR A 371 -10.32 1.44 -16.36
N GLY A 372 -11.36 0.74 -16.80
CA GLY A 372 -12.06 1.02 -18.06
C GLY A 372 -13.49 1.43 -17.78
N GLU A 373 -13.96 2.46 -18.45
CA GLU A 373 -15.34 2.90 -18.41
C GLU A 373 -15.86 3.06 -19.83
N ILE A 374 -17.09 2.63 -20.05
CA ILE A 374 -17.85 2.86 -21.26
C ILE A 374 -19.19 3.47 -20.88
N GLY A 375 -19.65 4.44 -21.64
CA GLY A 375 -20.91 5.09 -21.33
C GLY A 375 -21.58 5.71 -22.53
N THR A 376 -22.80 6.19 -22.31
CA THR A 376 -23.58 6.91 -23.31
C THR A 376 -24.22 8.12 -22.66
N PHE A 377 -24.14 9.25 -23.34
CA PHE A 377 -24.94 10.41 -23.03
C PHE A 377 -26.32 10.25 -23.68
N LEU A 378 -27.37 10.70 -23.00
CA LEU A 378 -28.75 10.66 -23.50
C LEU A 378 -29.19 11.99 -24.13
N SER A 379 -28.29 12.98 -24.16
CA SER A 379 -28.50 14.33 -24.71
C SER A 379 -27.87 14.49 -26.10
N GLY A 380 -28.62 15.14 -27.00
CA GLY A 380 -28.51 15.02 -28.47
C GLY A 380 -27.18 15.25 -29.20
N PRO A 381 -26.23 16.10 -28.80
CA PRO A 381 -24.95 16.20 -29.52
C PRO A 381 -23.91 15.20 -29.04
N LEU A 382 -24.10 14.61 -27.85
CA LEU A 382 -23.13 13.69 -27.24
C LEU A 382 -23.56 12.24 -27.47
N GLY A 383 -22.57 11.37 -27.73
CA GLY A 383 -22.81 9.97 -28.07
C GLY A 383 -22.28 9.00 -27.02
N ARG A 384 -21.72 7.89 -27.52
CA ARG A 384 -20.97 6.94 -26.69
C ARG A 384 -19.59 7.50 -26.40
N TYR A 385 -19.10 7.22 -25.21
CA TYR A 385 -17.74 7.56 -24.80
C TYR A 385 -17.07 6.38 -24.11
N GLY A 386 -15.74 6.47 -24.01
CA GLY A 386 -14.95 5.57 -23.20
C GLY A 386 -13.91 6.33 -22.39
N ARG A 387 -13.48 5.76 -21.27
CA ARG A 387 -12.36 6.24 -20.48
C ARG A 387 -11.49 5.05 -20.09
N LEU A 388 -10.18 5.21 -20.23
CA LEU A 388 -9.20 4.22 -19.83
C LEU A 388 -8.15 4.89 -18.96
N GLU A 389 -7.86 4.28 -17.82
CA GLU A 389 -6.84 4.74 -16.88
C GLU A 389 -5.97 3.57 -16.41
N GLY A 390 -4.68 3.84 -16.28
CA GLY A 390 -3.69 2.91 -15.73
C GLY A 390 -2.95 3.56 -14.56
N ASP A 391 -2.63 2.74 -13.57
CA ASP A 391 -1.96 3.12 -12.33
C ASP A 391 -0.89 2.08 -11.99
N LEU A 392 0.30 2.57 -11.63
CA LEU A 392 1.41 1.80 -11.09
C LEU A 392 1.88 2.49 -9.81
N GLN A 393 1.83 1.78 -8.69
CA GLN A 393 2.24 2.29 -7.39
C GLN A 393 3.35 1.43 -6.80
N SER A 394 4.48 2.05 -6.48
CA SER A 394 5.56 1.44 -5.72
C SER A 394 5.55 1.93 -4.27
N THR A 395 5.78 1.01 -3.34
CA THR A 395 5.98 1.32 -1.92
C THR A 395 7.24 0.62 -1.45
N TRP A 396 8.13 1.36 -0.79
CA TRP A 396 9.38 0.84 -0.26
C TRP A 396 9.62 1.30 1.18
N LEU A 397 9.84 0.33 2.07
CA LEU A 397 10.27 0.56 3.45
C LEU A 397 11.74 0.13 3.55
N PRO A 398 12.71 1.06 3.47
CA PRO A 398 14.13 0.71 3.33
C PRO A 398 14.76 0.12 4.59
N GLN A 399 14.16 0.31 5.76
CA GLN A 399 14.63 -0.29 7.01
C GLN A 399 14.13 -1.73 7.16
N ALA A 400 14.95 -2.60 7.75
CA ALA A 400 14.59 -3.99 8.02
C ALA A 400 13.36 -4.09 8.94
N ARG A 401 13.30 -3.23 9.96
CA ARG A 401 12.22 -3.16 10.96
C ARG A 401 11.63 -1.76 11.05
N GLY A 402 10.31 -1.69 11.25
CA GLY A 402 9.57 -0.43 11.48
C GLY A 402 9.32 0.40 10.23
N ASP A 403 8.53 1.46 10.37
CA ASP A 403 8.05 2.25 9.21
C ASP A 403 8.60 3.69 9.25
N ASP A 404 9.80 3.86 9.81
CA ASP A 404 10.43 5.18 10.02
C ASP A 404 10.62 5.93 8.70
N TYR A 405 11.03 5.23 7.64
CA TYR A 405 11.10 5.75 6.29
C TYR A 405 10.15 5.00 5.37
N GLU A 406 9.44 5.76 4.55
CA GLU A 406 8.54 5.24 3.53
C GLU A 406 8.75 6.03 2.25
N ILE A 407 9.05 5.31 1.17
CA ILE A 407 9.22 5.88 -0.16
C ILE A 407 8.08 5.38 -1.04
N GLN A 408 7.31 6.30 -1.60
CA GLN A 408 6.20 6.00 -2.50
C GLN A 408 6.46 6.62 -3.87
N GLY A 409 6.24 5.82 -4.91
CA GLY A 409 6.17 6.28 -6.30
C GLY A 409 4.82 5.90 -6.89
N ARG A 410 4.22 6.78 -7.68
CA ARG A 410 2.96 6.51 -8.36
C ARG A 410 3.01 7.06 -9.77
N LEU A 411 2.86 6.21 -10.77
CA LEU A 411 2.74 6.58 -12.18
C LEU A 411 1.32 6.30 -12.64
N ARG A 412 0.66 7.32 -13.19
CA ARG A 412 -0.70 7.25 -13.70
C ARG A 412 -0.77 7.80 -15.11
N GLY A 413 -1.70 7.28 -15.89
CA GLY A 413 -2.04 7.83 -17.18
C GLY A 413 -3.44 7.45 -17.57
N GLY A 414 -4.10 8.34 -18.30
CA GLY A 414 -5.49 8.13 -18.68
C GLY A 414 -5.88 8.88 -19.94
N ARG A 415 -6.94 8.41 -20.58
CA ARG A 415 -7.50 9.03 -21.78
C ARG A 415 -8.99 8.77 -21.90
N THR A 416 -9.72 9.77 -22.38
CA THR A 416 -11.11 9.66 -22.83
C THR A 416 -11.20 9.52 -24.35
N PHE A 417 -12.24 8.83 -24.81
CA PHE A 417 -12.54 8.53 -26.21
C PHE A 417 -13.99 8.93 -26.51
N GLY A 418 -14.26 9.39 -27.73
CA GLY A 418 -15.56 9.99 -28.08
C GLY A 418 -15.73 11.39 -27.51
N GLU A 419 -16.77 12.11 -27.92
CA GLU A 419 -17.06 13.45 -27.39
C GLU A 419 -17.52 13.35 -25.94
N VAL A 420 -16.82 14.06 -25.05
CA VAL A 420 -17.13 14.09 -23.61
C VAL A 420 -17.27 15.54 -23.14
N PRO A 421 -18.23 15.84 -22.26
CA PRO A 421 -18.37 17.15 -21.65
C PRO A 421 -17.20 17.43 -20.69
N PHE A 422 -17.03 18.71 -20.33
CA PHE A 422 -15.85 19.15 -19.59
C PHE A 422 -15.71 18.50 -18.21
N ASP A 423 -16.80 18.07 -17.58
CA ASP A 423 -16.76 17.47 -16.24
C ASP A 423 -16.17 16.04 -16.23
N GLU A 424 -15.95 15.46 -17.40
CA GLU A 424 -15.23 14.19 -17.61
C GLU A 424 -13.73 14.41 -17.92
N PHE A 425 -13.25 15.66 -17.89
CA PHE A 425 -11.83 15.96 -18.12
C PHE A 425 -10.99 15.66 -16.88
N PHE A 426 -9.75 15.26 -17.11
CA PHE A 426 -8.75 15.10 -16.08
C PHE A 426 -8.19 16.45 -15.65
N VAL A 427 -8.08 16.66 -14.33
CA VAL A 427 -7.59 17.90 -13.72
C VAL A 427 -6.25 17.63 -13.05
N LEU A 428 -5.15 18.17 -13.59
CA LEU A 428 -3.81 18.02 -13.03
C LEU A 428 -3.46 19.22 -12.14
N GLY A 429 -3.67 19.06 -10.83
CA GLY A 429 -3.47 20.11 -9.85
C GLY A 429 -3.92 19.69 -8.47
N PHE A 430 -3.66 20.53 -7.48
CA PHE A 430 -4.15 20.28 -6.12
C PHE A 430 -5.57 20.83 -5.94
N ASP A 431 -6.54 19.94 -5.80
CA ASP A 431 -7.87 20.18 -5.23
C ASP A 431 -8.29 18.95 -4.42
N ARG A 432 -9.16 19.14 -3.42
CA ARG A 432 -9.60 18.08 -2.52
C ARG A 432 -10.53 17.05 -3.18
N ASP A 433 -11.03 17.35 -4.38
CA ASP A 433 -11.94 16.50 -5.13
C ASP A 433 -11.27 15.74 -6.30
N THR A 434 -9.97 15.94 -6.53
CA THR A 434 -9.16 15.18 -7.50
C THR A 434 -8.02 14.48 -6.77
N ASP A 435 -7.63 13.29 -7.23
CA ASP A 435 -6.46 12.58 -6.74
C ASP A 435 -5.23 12.78 -7.65
N LEU A 436 -5.39 13.45 -8.81
CA LEU A 436 -4.34 13.75 -9.79
C LEU A 436 -3.50 14.96 -9.37
N TRP A 437 -2.86 14.84 -8.20
CA TRP A 437 -2.13 15.94 -7.59
C TRP A 437 -0.87 16.32 -8.37
N MET A 438 -0.85 17.58 -8.76
CA MET A 438 0.31 18.33 -9.21
C MET A 438 0.49 19.46 -8.17
N ARG A 439 1.22 19.18 -7.07
CA ARG A 439 1.07 19.90 -5.78
C ARG A 439 1.55 21.35 -5.78
N GLY A 440 2.40 21.75 -6.73
CA GLY A 440 2.80 23.13 -7.00
C GLY A 440 1.80 23.92 -7.85
N HIS A 441 0.79 23.25 -8.42
CA HIS A 441 -0.28 23.85 -9.22
C HIS A 441 -1.59 23.89 -8.44
N PRO A 442 -2.01 25.05 -7.88
CA PRO A 442 -3.26 25.13 -7.15
C PRO A 442 -4.44 24.96 -8.11
N GLY A 443 -5.36 24.04 -7.79
CA GLY A 443 -6.57 23.80 -8.58
C GLY A 443 -7.66 24.86 -8.39
N LEU A 444 -7.51 25.72 -7.39
CA LEU A 444 -8.46 26.74 -7.00
C LEU A 444 -7.86 28.15 -7.19
N ALA A 445 -8.70 29.10 -7.60
CA ALA A 445 -8.39 30.52 -7.58
C ALA A 445 -9.55 31.26 -6.90
N GLY A 446 -9.27 31.98 -5.81
CA GLY A 446 -10.32 32.67 -5.05
C GLY A 446 -11.40 31.74 -4.45
N GLY A 447 -11.12 30.43 -4.34
CA GLY A 447 -12.07 29.41 -3.89
C GLY A 447 -12.79 28.67 -5.04
N GLU A 448 -12.88 29.29 -6.22
CA GLU A 448 -13.47 28.73 -7.43
C GLU A 448 -12.55 27.67 -8.05
N LYS A 449 -13.14 26.64 -8.69
CA LYS A 449 -12.38 25.62 -9.44
C LYS A 449 -11.93 26.13 -10.80
N GLY A 450 -10.94 25.47 -11.39
CA GLY A 450 -10.52 25.72 -12.78
C GLY A 450 -9.16 26.36 -12.94
N ASN A 451 -8.41 26.55 -11.85
CA ASN A 451 -7.07 27.15 -11.95
C ASN A 451 -5.98 26.16 -12.41
N ALA A 452 -6.22 24.85 -12.26
CA ALA A 452 -5.30 23.80 -12.69
C ALA A 452 -5.57 23.33 -14.11
N PRO A 453 -4.53 22.94 -14.89
CA PRO A 453 -4.69 22.40 -16.23
C PRO A 453 -5.69 21.24 -16.34
N LEU A 454 -6.53 21.31 -17.38
CA LEU A 454 -7.61 20.36 -17.69
C LEU A 454 -7.35 19.69 -19.04
N GLY A 455 -7.87 18.48 -19.26
CA GLY A 455 -7.89 17.89 -20.59
C GLY A 455 -8.38 16.44 -20.65
N ARG A 456 -8.43 15.91 -21.87
CA ARG A 456 -9.01 14.60 -22.19
C ARG A 456 -8.05 13.43 -21.98
N GLY A 457 -6.76 13.69 -21.77
CA GLY A 457 -5.81 12.66 -21.39
C GLY A 457 -4.67 13.23 -20.55
N TYR A 458 -3.98 12.37 -19.81
CA TYR A 458 -2.88 12.78 -18.93
C TYR A 458 -1.83 11.70 -18.74
N VAL A 459 -0.65 12.13 -18.30
CA VAL A 459 0.37 11.30 -17.65
C VAL A 459 0.85 12.04 -16.42
N LEU A 460 0.94 11.36 -15.28
CA LEU A 460 1.35 11.94 -14.00
C LEU A 460 2.22 10.95 -13.23
N ALA A 461 3.38 11.40 -12.78
CA ALA A 461 4.25 10.69 -11.87
C ALA A 461 4.40 11.50 -10.57
N ASN A 462 4.10 10.87 -9.45
CA ASN A 462 4.29 11.42 -8.11
C ASN A 462 5.36 10.58 -7.41
N TRP A 463 6.31 11.24 -6.76
CA TRP A 463 7.30 10.59 -5.92
C TRP A 463 7.39 11.32 -4.59
N GLU A 464 7.41 10.58 -3.50
CA GLU A 464 7.53 11.16 -2.16
C GLU A 464 8.30 10.27 -1.21
N VAL A 465 8.97 10.92 -0.27
CA VAL A 465 9.66 10.30 0.86
C VAL A 465 9.00 10.82 2.12
N SER A 466 8.64 9.94 3.03
CA SER A 466 8.09 10.27 4.34
C SER A 466 8.99 9.71 5.42
N LYS A 467 9.37 10.55 6.39
CA LYS A 467 10.09 10.16 7.60
C LYS A 467 9.24 10.40 8.83
N ILE A 468 9.14 9.43 9.74
CA ILE A 468 8.52 9.64 11.05
C ILE A 468 9.46 10.50 11.90
N VAL A 469 9.03 11.71 12.25
CA VAL A 469 9.80 12.63 13.11
C VAL A 469 9.29 12.65 14.54
N HIS A 470 8.05 12.20 14.76
CA HIS A 470 7.47 12.00 16.08
C HIS A 470 6.50 10.82 16.02
N SER A 471 6.58 9.94 17.01
CA SER A 471 5.66 8.82 17.19
C SER A 471 5.21 8.78 18.64
N GLY A 472 3.94 9.12 18.87
CA GLY A 472 3.29 9.06 20.18
C GLY A 472 2.00 8.23 20.12
N PRO A 473 1.37 7.98 21.29
CA PRO A 473 0.17 7.13 21.37
C PRO A 473 -1.05 7.70 20.63
N PHE A 474 -1.09 9.03 20.44
CA PHE A 474 -2.22 9.72 19.81
C PHE A 474 -1.87 10.42 18.50
N VAL A 475 -0.60 10.71 18.27
CA VAL A 475 -0.15 11.50 17.11
C VAL A 475 1.10 10.86 16.53
N VAL A 476 1.08 10.64 15.21
CA VAL A 476 2.28 10.29 14.43
C VAL A 476 2.51 11.40 13.41
N LEU A 477 3.70 11.97 13.43
CA LEU A 477 4.12 13.05 12.52
C LEU A 477 5.09 12.48 11.50
N LYS A 478 4.72 12.54 10.23
CA LYS A 478 5.61 12.25 9.10
C LYS A 478 5.95 13.54 8.35
N VAL A 479 7.19 13.70 7.93
CA VAL A 479 7.65 14.83 7.13
C VAL A 479 8.49 14.32 5.98
N GLY A 480 8.37 14.95 4.81
CA GLY A 480 9.37 14.77 3.78
C GLY A 480 9.08 15.44 2.46
N PRO A 481 10.04 15.34 1.52
CA PRO A 481 9.96 16.00 0.23
C PRO A 481 9.10 15.21 -0.76
N PHE A 482 8.66 15.91 -1.80
CA PHE A 482 8.02 15.30 -2.95
C PHE A 482 8.49 15.92 -4.27
N VAL A 483 8.30 15.16 -5.35
CA VAL A 483 8.45 15.60 -6.73
C VAL A 483 7.24 15.10 -7.52
N ASP A 484 6.55 16.02 -8.19
CA ASP A 484 5.46 15.69 -9.11
C ASP A 484 5.85 16.11 -10.52
N THR A 485 5.49 15.29 -11.50
CA THR A 485 5.77 15.60 -12.88
C THR A 485 4.75 14.97 -13.81
N GLY A 486 4.33 15.70 -14.83
CA GLY A 486 3.28 15.21 -15.70
C GLY A 486 2.82 16.21 -16.74
N GLN A 487 1.82 15.82 -17.50
CA GLN A 487 1.23 16.64 -18.54
C GLN A 487 -0.22 16.24 -18.75
N VAL A 488 -1.06 17.22 -19.07
CA VAL A 488 -2.44 17.00 -19.51
C VAL A 488 -2.58 17.47 -20.96
N TYR A 489 -3.26 16.65 -21.75
CA TYR A 489 -3.40 16.77 -23.19
C TYR A 489 -4.87 16.91 -23.56
N ASP A 490 -5.11 17.74 -24.57
CA ASP A 490 -6.42 17.87 -25.17
C ASP A 490 -6.27 18.16 -26.67
N SER A 491 -7.03 17.45 -27.50
CA SER A 491 -6.93 17.56 -28.96
C SER A 491 -7.75 18.71 -29.54
N SER A 492 -8.65 19.32 -28.76
CA SER A 492 -9.48 20.43 -29.23
C SER A 492 -8.70 21.75 -29.33
N GLY A 493 -7.54 21.81 -28.66
CA GLY A 493 -6.72 23.02 -28.56
C GLY A 493 -7.22 24.04 -27.54
N TYR A 494 -8.43 23.86 -26.97
CA TYR A 494 -9.00 24.75 -25.96
C TYR A 494 -8.37 24.59 -24.58
N PHE A 495 -7.98 23.35 -24.24
CA PHE A 495 -7.46 22.96 -22.93
C PHE A 495 -6.06 22.33 -23.06
N GLY A 496 -5.53 21.79 -21.96
CA GLY A 496 -4.20 21.20 -21.89
C GLY A 496 -3.20 22.08 -21.14
N SER A 497 -2.14 21.48 -20.60
CA SER A 497 -1.07 22.24 -19.94
C SER A 497 -0.10 22.90 -20.93
N ARG A 498 -0.19 22.58 -22.23
CA ARG A 498 0.69 22.99 -23.36
C ARG A 498 2.15 22.54 -23.24
N LYS A 499 2.64 22.41 -22.03
CA LYS A 499 4.00 22.09 -21.63
C LYS A 499 3.97 21.02 -20.55
N TRP A 500 5.05 20.26 -20.47
CA TRP A 500 5.29 19.34 -19.35
C TRP A 500 5.43 20.12 -18.04
N LEU A 501 4.86 19.63 -16.95
CA LEU A 501 4.83 20.28 -15.63
C LEU A 501 5.82 19.62 -14.67
N TRP A 502 6.37 20.41 -13.75
CA TRP A 502 7.33 19.95 -12.74
C TRP A 502 7.12 20.69 -11.44
N ASP A 503 6.78 19.96 -10.38
CA ASP A 503 6.64 20.51 -9.05
C ASP A 503 7.57 19.80 -8.08
N THR A 504 8.01 20.55 -7.07
CA THR A 504 8.67 19.97 -5.90
C THR A 504 8.21 20.70 -4.65
N GLY A 505 8.38 20.07 -3.51
CA GLY A 505 7.98 20.67 -2.26
C GLY A 505 8.21 19.79 -1.06
N VAL A 506 7.64 20.23 0.05
CA VAL A 506 7.67 19.52 1.33
C VAL A 506 6.26 19.37 1.86
N GLN A 507 6.01 18.26 2.54
CA GLN A 507 4.74 18.00 3.19
C GLN A 507 4.93 17.42 4.58
N VAL A 508 3.93 17.69 5.41
CA VAL A 508 3.78 17.22 6.77
C VAL A 508 2.47 16.44 6.83
N LYS A 509 2.53 15.20 7.29
CA LYS A 509 1.38 14.34 7.52
C LYS A 509 1.24 14.09 9.01
N VAL A 510 0.09 14.46 9.57
CA VAL A 510 -0.23 14.33 10.99
C VAL A 510 -1.34 13.30 11.14
N ARG A 511 -0.99 12.09 11.55
CA ARG A 511 -1.95 11.04 11.84
C ARG A 511 -2.44 11.18 13.27
N ILE A 512 -3.76 11.25 13.46
CA ILE A 512 -4.40 11.46 14.76
C ILE A 512 -5.21 10.22 15.13
N LEU A 513 -4.96 9.67 16.32
CA LEU A 513 -5.61 8.49 16.91
C LEU A 513 -5.62 7.23 16.03
N GLY A 514 -4.79 7.19 14.97
CA GLY A 514 -4.82 6.13 13.98
C GLY A 514 -6.06 6.13 13.07
N SER A 515 -6.87 7.18 13.12
CA SER A 515 -8.20 7.23 12.52
C SER A 515 -8.28 8.06 11.24
N PHE A 516 -7.48 9.13 11.16
CA PHE A 516 -7.38 9.99 9.97
C PHE A 516 -6.02 10.72 9.98
N GLU A 517 -5.66 11.29 8.84
CA GLU A 517 -4.39 11.97 8.59
C GLU A 517 -4.63 13.35 7.99
N PHE A 518 -4.10 14.39 8.63
CA PHE A 518 -4.04 15.74 8.07
C PHE A 518 -2.76 15.90 7.28
N VAL A 519 -2.86 16.37 6.05
CA VAL A 519 -1.71 16.66 5.20
C VAL A 519 -1.66 18.15 4.96
N VAL A 520 -0.51 18.75 5.25
CA VAL A 520 -0.21 20.16 4.96
C VAL A 520 1.09 20.18 4.19
N GLY A 521 1.14 20.91 3.09
CA GLY A 521 2.36 21.01 2.31
C GLY A 521 2.50 22.32 1.56
N TYR A 522 3.72 22.52 1.11
CA TYR A 522 4.14 23.64 0.28
C TYR A 522 4.74 23.06 -1.00
N GLY A 523 4.15 23.40 -2.14
CA GLY A 523 4.64 23.04 -3.47
C GLY A 523 5.12 24.27 -4.23
N LYS A 524 6.11 24.06 -5.10
CA LYS A 524 6.65 25.06 -6.00
C LYS A 524 6.68 24.49 -7.41
N ASP A 525 6.08 25.21 -8.36
CA ASP A 525 6.24 24.94 -9.78
C ASP A 525 7.63 25.40 -10.22
N LEU A 526 8.43 24.45 -10.70
CA LEU A 526 9.80 24.68 -11.14
C LEU A 526 9.89 25.45 -12.46
N ARG A 527 8.79 25.62 -13.20
CA ARG A 527 8.75 26.36 -14.46
C ARG A 527 8.27 27.80 -14.29
N SER A 528 7.09 28.02 -13.71
CA SER A 528 6.59 29.38 -13.51
C SER A 528 7.17 30.06 -12.26
N GLY A 529 7.71 29.29 -11.31
CA GLY A 529 8.12 29.80 -10.01
C GLY A 529 6.95 30.04 -9.04
N ASN A 530 5.72 29.74 -9.45
CA ASN A 530 4.53 29.85 -8.61
C ASN A 530 4.61 28.87 -7.43
N ASN A 531 3.93 29.24 -6.34
CA ASN A 531 3.90 28.47 -5.12
C ASN A 531 2.45 28.11 -4.78
N SER A 532 2.28 26.99 -4.09
CA SER A 532 1.00 26.44 -3.69
C SER A 532 1.09 25.96 -2.25
N ILE A 533 0.20 26.44 -1.40
CA ILE A 533 -0.02 25.83 -0.08
C ILE A 533 -1.23 24.93 -0.22
N PHE A 534 -1.05 23.67 0.12
CA PHE A 534 -2.09 22.66 -0.02
C PHE A 534 -2.36 21.99 1.31
N THR A 535 -3.64 21.74 1.59
CA THR A 535 -4.05 21.02 2.79
C THR A 535 -5.21 20.09 2.48
N THR A 536 -5.19 18.90 3.08
CA THR A 536 -6.28 17.92 2.96
C THR A 536 -6.36 17.05 4.21
N VAL A 537 -7.47 16.35 4.34
CA VAL A 537 -7.69 15.36 5.40
C VAL A 537 -8.13 14.04 4.76
N THR A 538 -7.48 12.95 5.13
CA THR A 538 -7.76 11.60 4.62
C THR A 538 -8.13 10.66 5.78
N PRO A 539 -9.09 9.74 5.59
CA PRO A 539 -9.52 8.77 6.61
C PRO A 539 -8.55 7.60 6.82
#